data_AF-A0A378N5K2-F1
#
_entry.id   AF-A0A378N5K2-F1
#
_cell.length_a   1.000
_cell.length_b   1.000
_cell.length_c   1.000
_cell.angle_alpha   90.00
_cell.angle_beta   90.00
_cell.angle_gamma   90.00
#
_symmetry.space_group_name_H-M   'P 1'
#
loop_
_entity.id
_entity.type
_entity.pdbx_description
1 polymer ?
#
loop_
_entity_poly.entity_id
_entity_poly.type
_entity_poly.pdbx_seq_one_letter_code
_entity_poly.pdbx_strand_id
1 'polypeptide(L)' 'MAGLYEKETGNKINYQSIGSGGGQQQIIAKTIDFGASDDPMKGETLAEHKLLQFPAIIGELYRLSIF' A
#
# COMPACT_ATOMS: atom_id res chain seq x y z
N MET A 1 -6.84 11.98 3.69
CA MET A 1 -7.85 10.92 3.53
C MET A 1 -8.26 10.32 4.87
N ALA A 2 -7.39 9.62 5.60
CA ALA A 2 -7.74 8.95 6.86
C ALA A 2 -8.45 9.85 7.91
N GLY A 3 -7.93 11.05 8.18
CA GLY A 3 -8.55 11.95 9.15
C GLY A 3 -9.93 12.50 8.73
N LEU A 4 -10.17 12.67 7.43
CA LEU A 4 -11.51 13.04 6.93
C LEU A 4 -12.47 11.85 7.05
N TYR A 5 -12.02 10.65 6.69
CA TYR A 5 -12.80 9.42 6.80
C TYR A 5 -13.19 9.11 8.25
N GLU A 6 -12.29 9.29 9.21
CA GLU A 6 -12.61 9.18 10.64
C GLU A 6 -13.65 10.21 11.07
N LYS A 7 -13.52 11.46 10.63
CA LYS A 7 -14.49 12.52 10.95
C LYS A 7 -15.90 12.21 10.43
N GLU A 8 -16.00 11.64 9.23
CA GLU A 8 -17.29 11.36 8.57
C GLU A 8 -17.94 10.06 9.03
N THR A 9 -17.14 9.04 9.38
CA THR A 9 -17.64 7.69 9.65
C THR A 9 -17.39 7.16 11.06
N GLY A 10 -16.47 7.79 11.81
CA GLY A 10 -15.96 7.29 13.09
C GLY A 10 -14.95 6.14 12.96
N ASN A 11 -14.73 5.59 11.77
CA ASN A 11 -13.79 4.50 11.54
C ASN A 11 -12.35 5.03 11.45
N LYS A 12 -11.42 4.37 12.14
CA LYS A 12 -10.01 4.75 12.15
C LYS A 12 -9.21 3.93 11.13
N ILE A 13 -8.34 4.60 10.40
CA ILE A 13 -7.36 3.95 9.51
C ILE A 13 -5.97 4.23 10.07
N ASN A 14 -5.25 3.17 10.42
CA ASN A 14 -3.85 3.26 10.83
C ASN A 14 -2.95 2.95 9.61
N TYR A 15 -2.26 3.96 9.10
CA TYR A 15 -1.35 3.84 7.96
C TYR A 15 0.10 4.13 8.38
N GLN A 16 1.02 3.26 8.00
CA GLN A 16 2.44 3.36 8.34
C GLN A 16 3.29 3.49 7.06
N SER A 17 4.02 4.59 6.94
CA SER A 17 4.88 4.85 5.77
C SER A 17 6.24 4.15 5.93
N ILE A 18 6.28 2.85 5.63
CA ILE A 18 7.46 1.99 5.78
C ILE A 18 8.10 1.55 4.45
N GLY A 19 7.59 2.07 3.33
CA GLY A 19 8.03 1.71 1.98
C GLY A 19 7.38 0.44 1.42
N SER A 20 7.41 0.30 0.09
CA SER A 20 6.75 -0.75 -0.69
C SER A 20 7.08 -2.17 -0.21
N GLY A 21 8.37 -2.47 -0.01
CA GLY A 21 8.82 -3.79 0.46
C GLY A 21 8.32 -4.13 1.87
N GLY A 22 8.29 -3.13 2.77
CA GLY A 22 7.75 -3.31 4.11
C GLY A 22 6.25 -3.61 4.09
N GLY A 23 5.49 -2.89 3.24
CA GLY A 23 4.07 -3.14 3.04
C GLY A 23 3.77 -4.55 2.51
N GLN A 24 4.51 -4.99 1.48
CA GLN A 24 4.40 -6.34 0.92
C GLN A 24 4.71 -7.43 1.95
N GLN A 25 5.80 -7.28 2.71
CA GLN A 25 6.18 -8.25 3.75
C GLN A 25 5.11 -8.38 4.84
N GLN A 26 4.57 -7.27 5.32
CA GLN A 26 3.57 -7.28 6.40
C GLN A 26 2.20 -7.82 5.95
N ILE A 27 1.76 -7.55 4.71
CA ILE A 27 0.49 -8.11 4.20
C ILE A 27 0.63 -9.62 3.93
N ILE A 28 1.78 -10.08 3.44
CA ILE A 28 2.10 -11.52 3.32
C ILE A 28 2.12 -12.19 4.69
N ALA A 29 2.72 -11.54 5.69
CA ALA A 29 2.75 -12.01 7.08
C ALA A 29 1.39 -11.88 7.80
N LYS A 30 0.39 -11.26 7.17
CA LYS A 30 -0.97 -11.03 7.69
C LYS A 30 -0.98 -10.26 9.02
N THR A 31 -0.03 -9.36 9.21
CA THR A 31 0.03 -8.50 10.40
C THR A 31 -0.70 -7.17 10.22
N ILE A 32 -1.16 -6.88 9.01
CA ILE A 32 -1.91 -5.68 8.63
C ILE A 32 -3.08 -6.07 7.72
N ASP A 33 -4.10 -5.23 7.67
CA ASP A 33 -5.30 -5.47 6.85
C ASP A 33 -5.08 -5.15 5.37
N PHE A 34 -4.18 -4.22 5.05
CA PHE A 34 -3.83 -3.83 3.68
C PHE A 34 -2.38 -3.35 3.59
N GLY A 35 -1.72 -3.62 2.46
CA GLY A 35 -0.39 -3.09 2.12
C GLY A 35 -0.47 -2.08 0.97
N ALA A 36 0.53 -1.20 0.87
CA ALA A 36 0.69 -0.27 -0.25
C ALA A 36 2.07 -0.46 -0.88
N SER A 37 2.13 -0.46 -2.21
CA SER A 37 3.37 -0.68 -2.97
C SER A 37 3.29 -0.01 -4.33
N ASP A 38 4.34 0.72 -4.70
CA ASP A 38 4.55 1.23 -6.06
C ASP A 38 5.10 0.16 -7.02
N ASP A 39 5.58 -0.97 -6.47
CA ASP A 39 6.03 -2.13 -7.22
C ASP A 39 4.94 -3.22 -7.20
N PRO A 40 4.30 -3.55 -8.34
CA PRO A 40 3.27 -4.57 -8.40
C PRO A 40 3.84 -5.97 -8.13
N MET A 41 3.13 -6.77 -7.35
CA MET A 41 3.53 -8.15 -7.09
C MET A 41 3.21 -9.02 -8.30
N LYS A 42 4.00 -10.08 -8.49
CA LYS A 42 3.71 -11.09 -9.50
C LYS A 42 2.40 -11.82 -9.16
N GLY A 43 1.68 -12.24 -10.21
CA GLY A 43 0.41 -12.94 -10.07
C GLY A 43 0.52 -14.24 -9.27
N GLU A 44 1.63 -14.96 -9.38
CA GLU A 44 1.87 -16.20 -8.63
C GLU A 44 1.95 -15.92 -7.13
N THR A 45 2.67 -14.87 -6.71
CA THR A 45 2.78 -14.45 -5.30
C THR A 45 1.44 -13.98 -4.76
N LEU A 46 0.66 -13.24 -5.54
CA LEU A 46 -0.70 -12.84 -5.16
C LEU A 46 -1.60 -14.06 -4.94
N ALA A 47 -1.57 -15.03 -5.85
CA ALA A 47 -2.36 -16.25 -5.76
C ALA A 47 -1.96 -17.12 -4.55
N GLU A 48 -0.65 -17.31 -4.33
CA GLU A 48 -0.09 -18.06 -3.21
C GLU A 48 -0.55 -17.50 -1.86
N HIS A 49 -0.49 -16.18 -1.69
CA HIS A 49 -0.87 -15.51 -0.44
C HIS A 49 -2.34 -15.10 -0.38
N LYS A 50 -3.15 -15.44 -1.40
CA LYS A 50 -4.58 -15.09 -1.52
C LYS A 50 -4.82 -13.58 -1.42
N LEU A 51 -3.97 -12.80 -2.08
CA LEU A 51 -4.03 -11.35 -2.12
C LEU A 51 -4.68 -10.87 -3.42
N LEU A 52 -5.44 -9.77 -3.30
CA LEU A 52 -5.93 -9.01 -4.44
C LEU A 52 -5.14 -7.70 -4.52
N GLN A 53 -4.60 -7.40 -5.71
CA GLN A 53 -3.95 -6.13 -5.97
C GLN A 53 -4.81 -5.29 -6.92
N PHE A 54 -5.00 -4.01 -6.58
CA PHE A 54 -5.73 -3.04 -7.39
C PHE A 54 -5.05 -1.66 -7.31
N PRO A 55 -5.14 -0.84 -8.37
CA PRO A 55 -4.57 0.51 -8.35
C PRO A 55 -5.37 1.43 -7.41
N ALA A 56 -4.68 2.17 -6.55
CA ALA A 56 -5.32 3.13 -5.63
C ALA A 56 -5.27 4.57 -6.18
N ILE A 57 -4.08 5.03 -6.59
CA ILE A 57 -3.81 6.38 -7.09
C ILE A 57 -2.73 6.28 -8.18
N ILE A 58 -2.74 7.20 -9.14
CA ILE A 58 -1.66 7.37 -10.13
C ILE A 58 -0.82 8.59 -9.69
N GLY A 59 0.50 8.42 -9.64
CA GLY A 59 1.46 9.47 -9.33
C GLY A 59 2.65 9.44 -10.29
N GLU A 60 3.51 10.46 -10.21
CA GLU A 60 4.67 10.62 -11.09
C GLU A 60 5.96 10.66 -10.27
N LEU A 61 7.01 10.00 -10.79
CA LEU A 61 8.37 10.09 -10.24
C LEU A 61 9.20 11.02 -11.14
N TYR A 62 9.70 12.11 -10.56
CA TYR A 62 10.59 13.02 -11.27
C TYR A 62 12.05 12.76 -10.88
N ARG A 63 12.91 12.57 -11.88
CA ARG A 63 14.36 12.63 -11.66
C ARG A 63 14.77 14.10 -11.63
N LEU A 64 15.07 14.63 -10.45
CA LEU A 64 15.71 15.93 -10.34
C LEU A 64 17.19 15.78 -10.73
N SER A 65 17.53 16.17 -11.97
CA SER A 65 18.91 16.26 -12.41
C SER A 65 19.46 17.61 -11.98
N ILE A 66 20.14 17.64 -10.85
CA ILE A 66 20.94 18.78 -10.40
C ILE A 66 22.26 18.68 -11.16
N PHE A 67 22.51 19.59 -12.10
CA PHE A 67 23.87 19.89 -12.53
C PHE A 67 24.60 20.63 -11.41
#